data_AF-A0A150PBB0-F1
#
_entry.id   AF-A0A150PBB0-F1
#
_cell.length_a   1.000
_cell.length_b   1.000
_cell.length_c   1.000
_cell.angle_alpha   90.00
_cell.angle_beta   90.00
_cell.angle_gamma   90.00
#
_symmetry.space_group_name_H-M   'P 1'
#
loop_
_entity.id
_entity.type
_entity.pdbx_description
1 polymer ?
#
loop_
_entity_poly.entity_id
_entity_poly.type
_entity_poly.pdbx_seq_one_letter_code
_entity_poly.pdbx_strand_id
1 'polypeptide(L)'
;MYAQERRVDALSAARAALGSNEFCAVVERIWSDTGYDVPPIAAAIAALAPQLSGLITTTLDHLLERAFGGRWPVLVRTTADLAQRRGYILKLHGTLVDRATWVLTRDEHDRLFYGDAEFQRTLSAIVHAHTVVFVGHELASDEHDWLFAPARARSSDQAPRHFGLVPDGSVGPGRRHALEAAGMRIVSYRDQDGRHAAAASLLRGLARAGAIAPTDVTSTSAPSDLDASSARAAHVEGPVDPRRLRAQIEETFSFEELETFFADSFPEIRGGIASIVSPVHNAEYRAFKLVKYFERRNRLRDLQTKIQEHIGQAPHTHPAPARHE
;
A
#
# COMPACT_ATOMS: atom_id res chain seq x y z
N MET A 1 -5.72 -10.32 -4.09
CA MET A 1 -5.46 -9.15 -4.95
C MET A 1 -6.75 -8.49 -5.46
N TYR A 2 -7.91 -8.57 -4.79
CA TYR A 2 -9.17 -8.12 -5.42
C TYR A 2 -10.24 -7.50 -4.50
N ALA A 3 -10.17 -7.54 -3.17
CA ALA A 3 -11.35 -7.20 -2.37
C ALA A 3 -11.61 -5.69 -2.23
N GLN A 4 -10.59 -4.88 -1.93
CA GLN A 4 -10.76 -3.44 -1.69
C GLN A 4 -10.97 -2.62 -2.97
N GLU A 5 -10.20 -2.85 -4.04
CA GLU A 5 -10.44 -2.17 -5.32
C GLU A 5 -11.83 -2.48 -5.89
N ARG A 6 -12.25 -3.75 -5.84
CA ARG A 6 -13.63 -4.13 -6.20
C ARG A 6 -14.65 -3.47 -5.29
N ARG A 7 -14.33 -3.21 -4.02
CA ARG A 7 -15.21 -2.53 -3.08
C ARG A 7 -15.38 -1.06 -3.45
N VAL A 8 -14.29 -0.34 -3.74
CA VAL A 8 -14.34 1.06 -4.18
C VAL A 8 -15.10 1.20 -5.50
N ASP A 9 -14.86 0.29 -6.46
CA ASP A 9 -15.59 0.29 -7.73
C ASP A 9 -17.07 -0.06 -7.54
N ALA A 10 -17.38 -1.03 -6.68
CA ALA A 10 -18.76 -1.40 -6.36
C ALA A 10 -19.52 -0.27 -5.65
N LEU A 11 -18.87 0.46 -4.73
CA LEU A 11 -19.46 1.63 -4.07
C LEU A 11 -19.68 2.78 -5.06
N SER A 12 -18.75 2.96 -6.01
CA SER A 12 -18.90 3.94 -7.09
C SER A 12 -20.08 3.61 -8.00
N ALA A 13 -20.22 2.34 -8.40
CA ALA A 13 -21.34 1.87 -9.20
C ALA A 13 -22.67 1.98 -8.44
N ALA A 14 -22.69 1.64 -7.14
CA ALA A 14 -23.86 1.76 -6.30
C ALA A 14 -24.31 3.23 -6.17
N ARG A 15 -23.39 4.18 -5.98
CA ARG A 15 -23.72 5.62 -5.93
C ARG A 15 -24.28 6.10 -7.26
N ALA A 16 -23.71 5.66 -8.38
CA ALA A 16 -24.21 6.01 -9.71
C ALA A 16 -25.64 5.47 -9.95
N ALA A 17 -25.94 4.27 -9.47
CA ALA A 17 -27.25 3.64 -9.63
C ALA A 17 -28.34 4.20 -8.71
N LEU A 18 -28.00 4.47 -7.44
CA LEU A 18 -28.96 4.92 -6.41
C LEU A 18 -29.13 6.45 -6.38
N GLY A 19 -28.15 7.19 -6.89
CA GLY A 19 -28.03 8.63 -6.64
C GLY A 19 -27.48 8.92 -5.23
N SER A 20 -26.95 10.13 -5.04
CA SER A 20 -26.20 10.49 -3.82
C SER A 20 -27.00 10.35 -2.53
N ASN A 21 -28.27 10.77 -2.49
CA ASN A 21 -29.05 10.76 -1.25
C ASN A 21 -29.40 9.35 -0.78
N GLU A 22 -29.88 8.51 -1.69
CA GLU A 22 -30.24 7.12 -1.37
C GLU A 22 -29.00 6.29 -1.04
N PHE A 23 -27.91 6.48 -1.79
CA PHE A 23 -26.62 5.88 -1.47
C PHE A 23 -26.20 6.21 -0.03
N CYS A 24 -26.27 7.48 0.37
CA CYS A 24 -25.89 7.88 1.71
C CYS A 24 -26.80 7.28 2.80
N ALA A 25 -28.10 7.22 2.57
CA ALA A 25 -29.04 6.59 3.51
C ALA A 25 -28.75 5.08 3.67
N VAL A 26 -28.42 4.38 2.58
CA VAL A 26 -28.03 2.97 2.62
C VAL A 26 -26.72 2.76 3.39
N VAL A 27 -25.72 3.61 3.13
CA VAL A 27 -24.42 3.59 3.82
C VAL A 27 -24.61 3.77 5.33
N GLU A 28 -25.34 4.80 5.75
CA GLU A 28 -25.67 5.05 7.16
C GLU A 28 -26.34 3.85 7.80
N ARG A 29 -27.32 3.25 7.13
CA ARG A 29 -28.06 2.10 7.65
C ARG A 29 -27.18 0.86 7.82
N ILE A 30 -26.30 0.57 6.86
CA ILE A 30 -25.47 -0.65 6.86
C ILE A 30 -24.29 -0.52 7.82
N TRP A 31 -23.67 0.66 7.90
CA TRP A 31 -22.47 0.88 8.74
C TRP A 31 -22.76 1.58 10.06
N SER A 32 -24.03 1.77 10.43
CA SER A 32 -24.38 2.22 11.78
C SER A 32 -23.92 1.21 12.81
N ASP A 33 -23.18 1.69 13.82
CA ASP A 33 -22.80 0.91 15.00
C ASP A 33 -23.80 1.04 16.16
N THR A 34 -24.97 1.64 15.88
CA THR A 34 -26.06 1.77 16.86
C THR A 34 -26.55 0.40 17.30
N GLY A 35 -26.56 0.14 18.62
CA GLY A 35 -27.01 -1.13 19.19
C GLY A 35 -25.97 -2.25 19.17
N TYR A 36 -24.77 -2.02 18.66
CA TYR A 36 -23.66 -2.97 18.75
C TYR A 36 -22.77 -2.65 19.95
N ASP A 37 -22.35 -3.69 20.68
CA ASP A 37 -21.32 -3.56 21.71
C ASP A 37 -19.94 -3.30 21.10
N VAL A 38 -19.04 -2.69 21.89
CA VAL A 38 -17.66 -2.48 21.49
C VAL A 38 -16.96 -3.84 21.31
N PRO A 39 -16.43 -4.16 20.11
CA PRO A 39 -15.78 -5.44 19.88
C PRO A 39 -14.53 -5.63 20.76
N PRO A 40 -14.20 -6.87 21.16
CA PRO A 40 -13.02 -7.15 21.97
C PRO A 40 -11.70 -6.64 21.37
N ILE A 41 -11.58 -6.63 20.05
CA ILE A 41 -10.40 -6.11 19.35
C ILE A 41 -10.29 -4.58 19.47
N ALA A 42 -11.40 -3.85 19.38
CA ALA A 42 -11.43 -2.39 19.56
C ALA A 42 -11.06 -2.02 21.00
N ALA A 43 -11.60 -2.75 21.98
CA ALA A 43 -11.22 -2.59 23.39
C ALA A 43 -9.73 -2.90 23.64
N ALA A 44 -9.19 -3.93 22.98
CA ALA A 44 -7.77 -4.28 23.08
C ALA A 44 -6.86 -3.20 22.47
N ILE A 45 -7.26 -2.59 21.34
CA ILE A 45 -6.55 -1.44 20.75
C ILE A 45 -6.62 -0.24 21.70
N ALA A 46 -7.78 0.07 22.28
CA ALA A 46 -7.93 1.17 23.22
C ALA A 46 -7.12 1.01 24.52
N ALA A 47 -6.83 -0.24 24.92
CA ALA A 47 -5.94 -0.53 26.06
C ALA A 47 -4.47 -0.14 25.79
N LEU A 48 -4.06 -0.03 24.52
CA LEU A 48 -2.73 0.43 24.13
C LEU A 48 -2.59 1.95 24.17
N ALA A 49 -3.67 2.71 24.37
CA ALA A 49 -3.67 4.18 24.33
C ALA A 49 -2.51 4.86 25.10
N PRO A 50 -2.08 4.41 26.30
CA PRO A 50 -0.95 5.03 27.01
C PRO A 50 0.40 4.94 26.26
N GLN A 51 0.54 3.97 25.35
CA GLN A 51 1.77 3.67 24.61
C GLN A 51 1.72 4.20 23.17
N LEU A 52 0.52 4.48 22.65
CA LEU A 52 0.31 4.92 21.28
C LEU A 52 0.45 6.44 21.16
N SER A 53 1.17 6.90 20.12
CA SER A 53 1.14 8.32 19.72
C SER A 53 -0.20 8.68 19.05
N GLY A 54 -0.80 7.78 18.29
CA GLY A 54 -2.07 8.03 17.62
C GLY A 54 -2.65 6.76 17.02
N LEU A 55 -3.89 6.86 16.56
CA LEU A 55 -4.62 5.80 15.86
C LEU A 55 -5.02 6.32 14.47
N ILE A 56 -4.78 5.53 13.43
CA ILE A 56 -5.24 5.82 12.08
C ILE A 56 -6.18 4.69 11.66
N THR A 57 -7.35 5.02 11.14
CA THR A 57 -8.35 4.04 10.68
C THR A 57 -9.00 4.47 9.37
N THR A 58 -9.51 3.50 8.63
CA THR A 58 -10.32 3.67 7.42
C THR A 58 -11.80 3.35 7.68
N THR A 59 -12.18 3.03 8.92
CA THR A 59 -13.56 2.74 9.33
C THR A 59 -14.39 4.02 9.45
N LEU A 60 -15.65 3.96 9.03
CA LEU A 60 -16.61 5.07 9.16
C LEU A 60 -17.34 5.06 10.51
N ASP A 61 -17.59 3.88 11.07
CA ASP A 61 -18.27 3.71 12.36
C ASP A 61 -17.53 4.33 13.55
N HIS A 62 -18.18 4.37 14.72
CA HIS A 62 -17.64 4.98 15.93
C HIS A 62 -17.14 3.94 16.95
N LEU A 63 -16.95 2.68 16.57
CA LEU A 63 -16.61 1.61 17.52
C LEU A 63 -15.26 1.85 18.22
N LEU A 64 -14.27 2.36 17.48
CA LEU A 64 -12.96 2.73 18.05
C LEU A 64 -13.09 3.97 18.94
N GLU A 65 -13.88 4.97 18.56
CA GLU A 65 -14.10 6.18 19.36
C GLU A 65 -14.76 5.84 20.71
N ARG A 66 -15.76 4.95 20.66
CA ARG A 66 -16.43 4.39 21.83
C ARG A 66 -15.48 3.56 22.70
N ALA A 67 -14.63 2.73 22.09
CA ALA A 67 -13.62 1.95 22.81
C ALA A 67 -12.62 2.85 23.54
N PHE A 68 -12.24 3.98 22.93
CA PHE A 68 -11.36 4.97 23.56
C PHE A 68 -12.08 5.85 24.59
N GLY A 69 -13.41 5.76 24.69
CA GLY A 69 -14.22 6.51 25.65
C GLY A 69 -14.19 8.02 25.44
N GLY A 70 -14.05 8.47 24.19
CA GLY A 70 -13.95 9.90 23.87
C GLY A 70 -12.69 10.61 24.37
N ARG A 71 -11.70 9.87 24.88
CA ARG A 71 -10.45 10.44 25.44
C ARG A 71 -9.60 11.13 24.37
N TRP A 72 -9.68 10.69 23.13
CA TRP A 72 -8.87 11.19 22.03
C TRP A 72 -9.74 11.94 21.03
N PRO A 73 -9.33 13.15 20.58
CA PRO A 73 -10.01 13.85 19.51
C PRO A 73 -10.02 13.02 18.22
N VAL A 74 -11.17 13.04 17.54
CA VAL A 74 -11.36 12.44 16.23
C VAL A 74 -11.09 13.48 15.15
N LEU A 75 -10.24 13.12 14.20
CA LEU A 75 -9.83 13.94 13.07
C LEU A 75 -10.25 13.24 11.78
N VAL A 76 -10.85 13.99 10.87
CA VAL A 76 -11.25 13.51 9.52
C VAL A 76 -10.41 14.14 8.41
N ARG A 77 -9.42 14.96 8.78
CA ARG A 77 -8.48 15.62 7.88
C ARG A 77 -7.09 15.58 8.51
N THR A 78 -6.08 15.49 7.66
CA THR A 78 -4.68 15.65 8.07
C THR A 78 -4.37 17.13 8.34
N THR A 79 -3.45 17.35 9.27
CA THR A 79 -2.82 18.66 9.50
C THR A 79 -1.31 18.47 9.49
N ALA A 80 -0.55 19.52 9.15
CA ALA A 80 0.90 19.44 9.03
C ALA A 80 1.62 19.04 10.33
N ASP A 81 1.05 19.33 11.51
CA ASP A 81 1.59 19.02 12.82
C ASP A 81 1.27 17.60 13.32
N LEU A 82 0.47 16.83 12.57
CA LEU A 82 -0.07 15.57 13.06
C LEU A 82 1.00 14.52 13.40
N ALA A 83 2.13 14.55 12.70
CA ALA A 83 3.28 13.68 12.98
C ALA A 83 3.99 13.98 14.32
N GLN A 84 3.71 15.12 14.96
CA GLN A 84 4.26 15.47 16.28
C GLN A 84 3.22 15.37 17.39
N ARG A 85 1.94 15.31 17.02
CA ARG A 85 0.82 15.26 17.96
C ARG A 85 0.72 13.89 18.61
N ARG A 86 0.23 13.86 19.85
CA ARG A 86 -0.11 12.61 20.55
C ARG A 86 -1.58 12.57 20.93
N GLY A 87 -2.12 11.37 21.03
CA GLY A 87 -3.48 11.07 21.46
C GLY A 87 -4.53 11.58 20.50
N TYR A 88 -4.64 10.98 19.32
CA TYR A 88 -5.65 11.31 18.31
C TYR A 88 -6.16 10.06 17.58
N ILE A 89 -7.37 10.15 17.02
CA ILE A 89 -7.92 9.16 16.09
C ILE A 89 -8.10 9.85 14.73
N LEU A 90 -7.28 9.50 13.74
CA LEU A 90 -7.42 9.98 12.36
C LEU A 90 -8.24 8.98 11.54
N LYS A 91 -9.38 9.40 11.02
CA LYS A 91 -10.25 8.59 10.14
C LYS A 91 -10.06 9.03 8.69
N LEU A 92 -9.32 8.25 7.92
CA LEU A 92 -8.94 8.58 6.54
C LEU A 92 -10.15 8.63 5.59
N HIS A 93 -11.19 7.85 5.87
CA HIS A 93 -12.39 7.80 5.04
C HIS A 93 -13.55 8.64 5.56
N GLY A 94 -13.29 9.50 6.55
CA GLY A 94 -14.31 10.34 7.18
C GLY A 94 -14.99 9.68 8.37
N THR A 95 -16.16 10.21 8.74
CA THR A 95 -16.97 9.70 9.85
C THR A 95 -18.43 9.52 9.44
N LEU A 96 -19.10 8.50 9.96
CA LEU A 96 -20.45 8.12 9.52
C LEU A 96 -21.46 9.27 9.67
N VAL A 97 -21.34 10.09 10.72
CA VAL A 97 -22.26 11.21 10.98
C VAL A 97 -22.09 12.41 10.03
N ASP A 98 -20.97 12.50 9.30
CA ASP A 98 -20.70 13.61 8.39
C ASP A 98 -20.41 13.11 6.97
N ARG A 99 -21.47 13.06 6.17
CA ARG A 99 -21.44 12.64 4.76
C ARG A 99 -20.44 13.42 3.90
N ALA A 100 -20.14 14.67 4.25
CA ALA A 100 -19.22 15.50 3.47
C ALA A 100 -17.76 15.06 3.62
N THR A 101 -17.46 14.22 4.62
CA THR A 101 -16.11 13.72 4.90
C THR A 101 -15.83 12.36 4.26
N TRP A 102 -16.84 11.73 3.66
CA TRP A 102 -16.74 10.36 3.21
C TRP A 102 -15.79 10.19 2.01
N VAL A 103 -14.99 9.13 2.07
CA VAL A 103 -14.14 8.67 0.97
C VAL A 103 -14.52 7.22 0.67
N LEU A 104 -15.49 7.03 -0.21
CA LEU A 104 -16.09 5.72 -0.50
C LEU A 104 -16.03 5.37 -1.98
N THR A 105 -16.06 6.39 -2.85
CA THR A 105 -16.01 6.21 -4.29
C THR A 105 -14.59 6.31 -4.84
N ARG A 106 -14.38 5.84 -6.07
CA ARG A 106 -13.11 5.90 -6.78
C ARG A 106 -12.62 7.35 -6.90
N ASP A 107 -13.49 8.27 -7.29
CA ASP A 107 -13.14 9.68 -7.44
C ASP A 107 -12.69 10.31 -6.12
N GLU A 108 -13.36 9.97 -5.01
CA GLU A 108 -12.98 10.48 -3.68
C GLU A 108 -11.65 9.88 -3.23
N HIS A 109 -11.48 8.57 -3.42
CA HIS A 109 -10.23 7.88 -3.12
C HIS A 109 -9.06 8.48 -3.90
N ASP A 110 -9.24 8.67 -5.21
CA ASP A 110 -8.19 9.19 -6.07
C ASP A 110 -7.84 10.65 -5.70
N ARG A 111 -8.83 11.46 -5.35
CA ARG A 111 -8.60 12.83 -4.84
C ARG A 111 -7.80 12.82 -3.55
N LEU A 112 -8.11 11.96 -2.60
CA LEU A 112 -7.39 11.89 -1.32
C LEU A 112 -5.96 11.36 -1.51
N PHE A 113 -5.81 10.19 -2.13
CA PHE A 113 -4.54 9.48 -2.15
C PHE A 113 -3.58 9.97 -3.23
N TYR A 114 -4.08 10.59 -4.30
CA TYR A 114 -3.25 11.06 -5.42
C TYR A 114 -3.37 12.56 -5.68
N GLY A 115 -4.47 13.20 -5.30
CA GLY A 115 -4.72 14.63 -5.49
C GLY A 115 -4.31 15.52 -4.32
N ASP A 116 -4.13 14.97 -3.11
CA ASP A 116 -3.83 15.73 -1.91
C ASP A 116 -2.37 15.55 -1.46
N ALA A 117 -1.52 16.50 -1.87
CA ALA A 117 -0.10 16.49 -1.53
C ALA A 117 0.16 16.72 -0.03
N GLU A 118 -0.73 17.43 0.68
CA GLU A 118 -0.58 17.61 2.13
C GLU A 118 -0.85 16.29 2.84
N PHE A 119 -1.92 15.59 2.48
CA PHE A 119 -2.25 14.27 2.98
C PHE A 119 -1.08 13.29 2.81
N GLN A 120 -0.52 13.20 1.59
CA GLN A 120 0.63 12.33 1.30
C GLN A 120 1.85 12.67 2.15
N ARG A 121 2.20 13.96 2.27
CA ARG A 121 3.33 14.41 3.09
C ARG A 121 3.13 14.11 4.57
N THR A 122 1.95 14.38 5.12
CA THR A 122 1.64 14.13 6.52
C THR A 122 1.68 12.64 6.84
N LEU A 123 1.10 11.79 5.99
CA LEU A 123 1.10 10.36 6.26
C LEU A 123 2.51 9.75 6.12
N SER A 124 3.28 10.19 5.13
CA SER A 124 4.71 9.85 5.00
C SER A 124 5.50 10.27 6.24
N ALA A 125 5.28 11.48 6.77
CA ALA A 125 5.92 11.96 7.98
C ALA A 125 5.54 11.12 9.22
N ILE A 126 4.28 10.69 9.35
CA ILE A 126 3.85 9.80 10.44
C ILE A 126 4.58 8.46 10.36
N VAL A 127 4.60 7.83 9.18
CA VAL A 127 5.26 6.53 8.97
C VAL A 127 6.77 6.64 9.20
N HIS A 128 7.40 7.77 8.87
CA HIS A 128 8.81 8.00 9.16
C HIS A 128 9.11 8.29 10.63
N ALA A 129 8.23 8.98 11.33
CA ALA A 129 8.46 9.37 12.73
C ALA A 129 8.09 8.25 13.72
N HIS A 130 7.28 7.26 13.32
CA HIS A 130 6.70 6.29 14.23
C HIS A 130 6.81 4.85 13.75
N THR A 131 6.91 3.94 14.72
CA THR A 131 6.58 2.53 14.49
C THR A 131 5.06 2.39 14.32
N VAL A 132 4.63 1.76 13.23
CA VAL A 132 3.21 1.58 12.88
C VAL A 132 2.87 0.10 13.03
N VAL A 133 1.75 -0.17 13.68
CA VAL A 133 1.19 -1.53 13.82
C VAL A 133 -0.13 -1.60 13.05
N PHE A 134 -0.15 -2.37 11.98
CA PHE A 134 -1.34 -2.63 11.16
C PHE A 134 -2.16 -3.76 11.80
N VAL A 135 -3.44 -3.49 12.08
CA VAL A 135 -4.38 -4.45 12.68
C VAL A 135 -5.67 -4.47 11.87
N GLY A 136 -6.15 -5.66 11.49
CA GLY A 136 -7.39 -5.80 10.72
C GLY A 136 -7.30 -5.25 9.29
N HIS A 137 -6.07 -4.96 8.83
CA HIS A 137 -5.82 -4.39 7.51
C HIS A 137 -5.45 -5.48 6.50
N GLU A 138 -5.97 -5.38 5.27
CA GLU A 138 -5.67 -6.36 4.22
C GLU A 138 -4.29 -6.09 3.61
N LEU A 139 -3.23 -6.58 4.26
CA LEU A 139 -1.84 -6.45 3.78
C LEU A 139 -1.54 -7.29 2.52
N ALA A 140 -2.52 -8.07 2.05
CA ALA A 140 -2.42 -8.87 0.84
C ALA A 140 -2.59 -8.05 -0.46
N SER A 141 -2.91 -6.75 -0.38
CA SER A 141 -2.98 -5.85 -1.55
C SER A 141 -1.75 -4.93 -1.64
N ASP A 142 -1.40 -4.57 -2.88
CA ASP A 142 -0.28 -3.65 -3.21
C ASP A 142 -0.68 -2.17 -3.09
N GLU A 143 -1.97 -1.89 -2.83
CA GLU A 143 -2.58 -0.55 -2.77
C GLU A 143 -1.96 0.35 -1.70
N HIS A 144 -1.30 -0.23 -0.70
CA HIS A 144 -0.66 0.50 0.39
C HIS A 144 0.86 0.56 0.26
N ASP A 145 1.43 0.06 -0.84
CA ASP A 145 2.88 0.06 -1.06
C ASP A 145 3.45 1.48 -1.07
N TRP A 146 2.63 2.49 -1.43
CA TRP A 146 3.02 3.90 -1.35
C TRP A 146 3.25 4.38 0.10
N LEU A 147 2.63 3.77 1.12
CA LEU A 147 2.94 4.07 2.53
C LEU A 147 4.38 3.66 2.87
N PHE A 148 4.87 2.62 2.20
CA PHE A 148 6.16 1.99 2.46
C PHE A 148 7.23 2.37 1.42
N ALA A 149 6.85 2.92 0.27
CA ALA A 149 7.77 3.35 -0.78
C ALA A 149 8.82 4.37 -0.29
N PRO A 150 8.48 5.35 0.58
CA PRO A 150 9.48 6.23 1.20
C PRO A 150 10.46 5.48 2.12
N ALA A 151 10.02 4.42 2.81
CA ALA A 151 10.87 3.59 3.66
C ALA A 151 11.82 2.71 2.83
N ARG A 152 11.41 2.27 1.63
CA ARG A 152 12.27 1.55 0.67
C ARG A 152 13.36 2.44 0.06
N ALA A 153 13.09 3.72 -0.16
CA ALA A 153 14.03 4.65 -0.79
C ALA A 153 15.17 5.12 0.12
N ARG A 154 15.04 4.91 1.45
CA ARG A 154 16.08 5.21 2.43
C ARG A 154 16.46 3.92 3.16
N SER A 155 17.28 3.11 2.51
CA SER A 155 18.03 2.02 3.15
C SER A 155 19.13 2.58 4.05
N SER A 156 18.81 3.49 4.97
CA SER A 156 19.63 3.67 6.15
C SER A 156 19.05 2.78 7.24
N ASP A 157 19.93 2.19 8.04
CA ASP A 157 19.67 1.26 9.14
C ASP A 157 18.83 1.86 10.30
N GLN A 158 18.11 2.96 10.05
CA GLN A 158 17.45 3.84 11.03
C GLN A 158 15.95 4.07 10.80
N ALA A 159 15.34 3.58 9.72
CA ALA A 159 13.89 3.70 9.54
C ALA A 159 13.13 2.86 10.59
N PRO A 160 12.04 3.37 11.21
CA PRO A 160 11.28 2.60 12.20
C PRO A 160 10.74 1.30 11.59
N ARG A 161 10.96 0.18 12.27
CA ARG A 161 10.40 -1.11 11.86
C ARG A 161 8.89 -1.10 12.08
N HIS A 162 8.10 -1.41 11.06
CA HIS A 162 6.65 -1.51 11.17
C HIS A 162 6.21 -2.96 11.43
N PHE A 163 4.98 -3.16 11.90
CA PHE A 163 4.45 -4.49 12.21
C PHE A 163 3.07 -4.70 11.57
N GLY A 164 2.82 -5.88 11.03
CA GLY A 164 1.51 -6.29 10.52
C GLY A 164 0.98 -7.49 11.29
N LEU A 165 -0.17 -7.34 11.96
CA LEU A 165 -0.85 -8.42 12.68
C LEU A 165 -1.92 -9.04 11.76
N VAL A 166 -1.67 -10.26 11.26
CA VAL A 166 -2.49 -10.89 10.22
C VAL A 166 -2.90 -12.32 10.59
N PRO A 167 -4.06 -12.83 10.12
CA PRO A 167 -4.39 -14.24 10.26
C PRO A 167 -3.37 -15.16 9.57
N ASP A 168 -3.16 -16.36 10.11
CA ASP A 168 -2.34 -17.39 9.48
C ASP A 168 -2.85 -17.70 8.06
N GLY A 169 -1.92 -17.73 7.10
CA GLY A 169 -2.23 -18.01 5.69
C GLY A 169 -2.88 -16.86 4.91
N SER A 170 -3.18 -15.71 5.52
CA SER A 170 -3.81 -14.58 4.81
C SER A 170 -2.84 -13.82 3.90
N VAL A 171 -1.54 -13.93 4.14
CA VAL A 171 -0.48 -13.32 3.33
C VAL A 171 0.41 -14.42 2.75
N GLY A 172 0.41 -14.54 1.43
CA GLY A 172 1.23 -15.54 0.72
C GLY A 172 2.74 -15.26 0.83
N PRO A 173 3.60 -16.27 0.58
CA PRO A 173 5.05 -16.17 0.79
C PRO A 173 5.72 -15.00 0.05
N GLY A 174 5.40 -14.81 -1.23
CA GLY A 174 5.98 -13.72 -2.04
C GLY A 174 5.63 -12.33 -1.51
N ARG A 175 4.36 -12.10 -1.15
CA ARG A 175 3.92 -10.82 -0.56
C ARG A 175 4.55 -10.60 0.81
N ARG A 176 4.65 -11.65 1.64
CA ARG A 176 5.36 -11.58 2.93
C ARG A 176 6.81 -11.13 2.74
N HIS A 177 7.52 -11.73 1.78
CA HIS A 177 8.90 -11.36 1.50
C HIS A 177 9.02 -9.89 1.04
N ALA A 178 8.15 -9.45 0.14
CA ALA A 178 8.12 -8.06 -0.32
C ALA A 178 7.83 -7.05 0.81
N LEU A 179 6.95 -7.40 1.74
CA LEU A 179 6.62 -6.58 2.91
C LEU A 179 7.77 -6.55 3.93
N GLU A 180 8.44 -7.69 4.15
CA GLU A 180 9.60 -7.76 5.03
C GLU A 180 10.81 -7.01 4.46
N ALA A 181 11.04 -7.10 3.15
CA ALA A 181 12.02 -6.28 2.44
C ALA A 181 11.71 -4.77 2.52
N ALA A 182 10.44 -4.41 2.70
CA ALA A 182 9.99 -3.03 2.90
C ALA A 182 10.08 -2.54 4.36
N GLY A 183 10.67 -3.33 5.26
CA GLY A 183 10.84 -2.96 6.68
C GLY A 183 9.64 -3.30 7.58
N MET A 184 8.67 -4.09 7.09
CA MET A 184 7.53 -4.55 7.92
C MET A 184 7.73 -5.96 8.44
N ARG A 185 7.60 -6.16 9.75
CA ARG A 185 7.56 -7.48 10.36
C ARG A 185 6.14 -8.02 10.43
N ILE A 186 5.89 -9.18 9.82
CA ILE A 186 4.59 -9.83 9.88
C ILE A 186 4.50 -10.75 11.11
N VAL A 187 3.51 -10.49 11.96
CA VAL A 187 3.13 -11.33 13.11
C VAL A 187 1.82 -12.03 12.76
N SER A 188 1.89 -13.34 12.55
CA SER A 188 0.70 -14.12 12.22
C SER A 188 -0.02 -14.61 13.48
N TYR A 189 -1.34 -14.80 13.42
CA TYR A 189 -2.13 -15.38 14.51
C TYR A 189 -3.21 -16.34 13.99
N ARG A 190 -3.62 -17.29 14.83
CA ARG A 190 -4.70 -18.23 14.51
C ARG A 190 -6.05 -17.54 14.57
N ASP A 191 -6.86 -17.74 13.53
CA ASP A 191 -8.20 -17.16 13.42
C ASP A 191 -9.22 -18.19 12.89
N GLN A 192 -9.47 -19.24 13.68
CA GLN A 192 -10.31 -20.36 13.24
C GLN A 192 -11.81 -20.00 13.11
N ASP A 193 -12.28 -19.04 13.93
CA ASP A 193 -13.70 -18.65 13.98
C ASP A 193 -14.00 -17.33 13.25
N GLY A 194 -13.00 -16.68 12.64
CA GLY A 194 -13.13 -15.35 12.04
C GLY A 194 -13.41 -14.21 13.03
N ARG A 195 -13.26 -14.47 14.34
CA ARG A 195 -13.54 -13.52 15.43
C ARG A 195 -12.31 -12.76 15.92
N HIS A 196 -11.13 -13.07 15.38
CA HIS A 196 -9.87 -12.41 15.71
C HIS A 196 -9.53 -12.39 17.21
N ALA A 197 -9.99 -13.37 17.99
CA ALA A 197 -9.82 -13.42 19.44
C ALA A 197 -8.35 -13.54 19.86
N ALA A 198 -7.53 -14.24 19.07
CA ALA A 198 -6.09 -14.33 19.29
C ALA A 198 -5.40 -12.97 19.11
N ALA A 199 -5.78 -12.18 18.08
CA ALA A 199 -5.27 -10.82 17.90
C ALA A 199 -5.61 -9.92 19.09
N ALA A 200 -6.87 -9.94 19.56
CA ALA A 200 -7.27 -9.17 20.75
C ALA A 200 -6.49 -9.59 22.01
N SER A 201 -6.12 -10.86 22.13
CA SER A 201 -5.33 -11.34 23.26
C SER A 201 -3.86 -10.91 23.17
N LEU A 202 -3.27 -10.91 21.98
CA LEU A 202 -1.91 -10.39 21.73
C LEU A 202 -1.82 -8.90 22.06
N LEU A 203 -2.76 -8.08 21.59
CA LEU A 203 -2.77 -6.64 21.87
C LEU A 203 -2.95 -6.34 23.37
N ARG A 204 -3.79 -7.11 24.07
CA ARG A 204 -3.92 -7.00 25.54
C ARG A 204 -2.63 -7.40 26.27
N GLY A 205 -1.94 -8.42 25.77
CA GLY A 205 -0.62 -8.80 26.27
C GLY A 205 0.40 -7.66 26.11
N LEU A 206 0.44 -7.03 24.94
CA LEU A 206 1.31 -5.89 24.66
C LEU A 206 0.99 -4.69 25.57
N ALA A 207 -0.29 -4.37 25.76
CA ALA A 207 -0.73 -3.30 26.65
C ALA A 207 -0.22 -3.51 28.09
N ARG A 208 -0.22 -4.76 28.58
CA ARG A 208 0.32 -5.11 29.90
C ARG A 208 1.84 -5.03 29.94
N ALA A 209 2.53 -5.57 28.93
CA ALA A 209 3.99 -5.58 28.88
C ALA A 209 4.57 -4.15 28.89
N GLY A 210 3.99 -3.24 28.09
CA GLY A 210 4.42 -1.83 28.09
C GLY A 210 3.99 -1.03 29.32
N ALA A 211 3.06 -1.54 30.14
CA ALA A 211 2.77 -0.97 31.46
C ALA A 211 3.79 -1.40 32.54
N ILE A 212 4.64 -2.41 32.25
CA ILE A 212 5.55 -3.04 33.22
C ILE A 212 7.02 -2.57 33.07
N ALA A 213 7.41 -1.87 31.98
CA ALA A 213 8.81 -1.45 31.76
C ALA A 213 9.04 0.07 31.95
N PRO A 214 10.11 0.45 32.69
CA PRO A 214 11.24 1.04 32.00
C PRO A 214 12.56 0.40 32.44
N THR A 215 13.16 -0.45 31.60
CA THR A 215 14.60 -0.72 31.63
C THR A 215 15.07 -1.33 30.32
N ASP A 216 16.23 -0.86 29.86
CA ASP A 216 16.97 -1.24 28.67
C ASP A 216 16.96 -2.74 28.37
N VAL A 217 16.80 -3.09 27.09
CA VAL A 217 17.20 -4.39 26.58
C VAL A 217 18.22 -4.19 25.47
N THR A 218 19.44 -4.57 25.81
CA THR A 218 20.66 -4.55 25.01
C THR A 218 20.57 -5.41 23.76
N SER A 219 21.19 -4.91 22.71
CA SER A 219 21.40 -5.51 21.39
C SER A 219 21.91 -6.95 21.43
N THR A 220 21.44 -7.78 20.52
CA THR A 220 22.16 -9.01 20.10
C THR A 220 22.02 -9.17 18.60
N SER A 221 23.18 -9.38 17.97
CA SER A 221 23.53 -9.31 16.55
C SER A 221 23.04 -10.50 15.71
N ALA A 222 22.87 -10.23 14.41
CA ALA A 222 22.68 -11.20 13.32
C ALA A 222 23.99 -11.91 12.90
N PRO A 223 23.90 -13.00 12.13
CA PRO A 223 24.90 -13.37 11.14
C PRO A 223 24.37 -13.30 9.70
N SER A 224 25.25 -12.88 8.80
CA SER A 224 25.15 -12.84 7.34
C SER A 224 25.45 -14.21 6.70
N ASP A 225 24.90 -14.47 5.50
CA ASP A 225 25.70 -14.66 4.27
C ASP A 225 24.84 -15.09 3.07
N LEU A 226 25.35 -14.71 1.90
CA LEU A 226 24.83 -14.81 0.53
C LEU A 226 24.81 -16.25 0.01
N ASP A 227 23.89 -16.57 -0.93
CA ASP A 227 24.32 -16.97 -2.28
C ASP A 227 23.18 -16.96 -3.32
N ALA A 228 23.55 -16.66 -4.56
CA ALA A 228 22.68 -16.55 -5.73
C ALA A 228 22.74 -17.82 -6.60
N SER A 229 21.64 -18.19 -7.27
CA SER A 229 21.74 -18.93 -8.54
C SER A 229 20.46 -18.86 -9.38
N SER A 230 20.66 -18.57 -10.66
CA SER A 230 19.69 -18.34 -11.72
C SER A 230 19.31 -19.63 -12.44
N ALA A 231 18.07 -19.72 -12.95
CA ALA A 231 17.73 -20.65 -14.04
C ALA A 231 16.70 -20.03 -15.00
N ARG A 232 17.12 -19.84 -16.26
CA ARG A 232 16.29 -19.47 -17.42
C ARG A 232 15.47 -20.67 -17.91
N ALA A 233 14.24 -20.44 -18.38
CA ALA A 233 13.54 -21.36 -19.29
C ALA A 233 12.57 -20.65 -20.26
N ALA A 234 12.85 -20.86 -21.56
CA ALA A 234 12.02 -21.02 -22.75
C ALA A 234 10.77 -20.15 -23.07
N HIS A 235 10.72 -19.72 -24.35
CA HIS A 235 9.57 -19.16 -25.07
C HIS A 235 8.55 -20.23 -25.48
N VAL A 236 7.26 -19.88 -25.42
CA VAL A 236 6.17 -20.53 -26.16
C VAL A 236 5.21 -19.43 -26.64
N GLU A 237 4.94 -19.42 -27.95
CA GLU A 237 3.97 -18.55 -28.61
C GLU A 237 2.55 -18.80 -28.09
N GLY A 238 1.99 -17.80 -27.44
CA GLY A 238 0.62 -17.77 -26.93
C GLY A 238 0.10 -16.32 -26.96
N PRO A 239 -1.18 -16.09 -26.57
CA PRO A 239 -1.71 -14.73 -26.44
C PRO A 239 -0.80 -13.88 -25.53
N VAL A 240 -0.52 -12.64 -25.94
CA VAL A 240 0.38 -11.74 -25.23
C VAL A 240 -0.13 -11.52 -23.82
N ASP A 241 0.56 -12.07 -22.83
CA ASP A 241 0.20 -11.89 -21.42
C ASP A 241 0.61 -10.47 -20.98
N PRO A 242 -0.34 -9.59 -20.65
CA PRO A 242 -0.06 -8.23 -20.20
C PRO A 242 0.86 -8.19 -18.96
N ARG A 243 0.81 -9.22 -18.11
CA ARG A 243 1.64 -9.30 -16.90
C ARG A 243 3.10 -9.60 -17.24
N ARG A 244 3.32 -10.54 -18.16
CA ARG A 244 4.66 -10.88 -18.64
C ARG A 244 5.29 -9.72 -19.39
N LEU A 245 4.50 -9.02 -20.21
CA LEU A 245 4.97 -7.85 -20.95
C LEU A 245 5.31 -6.69 -20.02
N ARG A 246 4.52 -6.46 -18.97
CA ARG A 246 4.82 -5.47 -17.93
C ARG A 246 6.14 -5.76 -17.22
N ALA A 247 6.31 -6.99 -16.72
CA ALA A 247 7.54 -7.40 -16.04
C ALA A 247 8.76 -7.27 -16.98
N GLN A 248 8.59 -7.61 -18.26
CA GLN A 248 9.64 -7.45 -19.25
C GLN A 248 10.03 -5.97 -19.47
N ILE A 249 9.07 -5.03 -19.47
CA ILE A 249 9.36 -3.60 -19.57
C ILE A 249 10.12 -3.12 -18.33
N GLU A 250 9.67 -3.53 -17.14
CA GLU A 250 10.28 -3.18 -15.85
C GLU A 250 11.72 -3.72 -15.72
N GLU A 251 12.00 -4.89 -16.30
CA GLU A 251 13.35 -5.49 -16.33
C GLU A 251 14.26 -4.91 -17.41
N THR A 252 13.71 -4.40 -18.52
CA THR A 252 14.48 -4.00 -19.70
C THR A 252 14.86 -2.53 -19.71
N PHE A 253 14.02 -1.64 -19.16
CA PHE A 253 14.19 -0.20 -19.33
C PHE A 253 14.34 0.51 -17.99
N SER A 254 15.37 1.36 -17.86
CA SER A 254 15.38 2.38 -16.81
C SER A 254 14.36 3.50 -17.11
N PHE A 255 14.15 4.40 -16.14
CA PHE A 255 13.19 5.49 -16.23
C PHE A 255 13.39 6.39 -17.46
N GLU A 256 14.64 6.73 -17.80
CA GLU A 256 14.97 7.61 -18.93
C GLU A 256 14.95 6.85 -20.27
N GLU A 257 15.44 5.61 -20.27
CA GLU A 257 15.48 4.76 -21.48
C GLU A 257 14.07 4.41 -21.98
N LEU A 258 13.12 4.23 -21.06
CA LEU A 258 11.73 3.93 -21.42
C LEU A 258 11.07 5.10 -22.17
N GLU A 259 11.39 6.35 -21.80
CA GLU A 259 10.88 7.54 -22.49
C GLU A 259 11.45 7.66 -23.90
N THR A 260 12.77 7.47 -24.05
CA THR A 260 13.45 7.49 -25.35
C THR A 260 12.95 6.39 -26.28
N PHE A 261 12.91 5.14 -25.78
CA PHE A 261 12.40 3.99 -26.53
C PHE A 261 10.99 4.24 -27.10
N PHE A 262 10.13 4.86 -26.31
CA PHE A 262 8.75 5.09 -26.70
C PHE A 262 8.58 6.23 -27.71
N ALA A 263 9.38 7.29 -27.58
CA ALA A 263 9.41 8.38 -28.55
C ALA A 263 9.84 7.88 -29.94
N ASP A 264 10.80 6.96 -29.97
CA ASP A 264 11.35 6.40 -31.21
C ASP A 264 10.45 5.30 -31.80
N SER A 265 9.84 4.47 -30.97
CA SER A 265 9.07 3.30 -31.40
C SER A 265 7.60 3.63 -31.76
N PHE A 266 7.06 4.71 -31.20
CA PHE A 266 5.66 5.12 -31.40
C PHE A 266 5.50 6.64 -31.63
N PRO A 267 6.15 7.20 -32.68
CA PRO A 267 6.15 8.63 -32.96
C PRO A 267 4.74 9.19 -33.27
N GLU A 268 3.77 8.32 -33.60
CA GLU A 268 2.37 8.73 -33.80
C GLU A 268 1.68 9.20 -32.51
N ILE A 269 2.21 8.86 -31.34
CA ILE A 269 1.67 9.26 -30.03
C ILE A 269 2.25 10.62 -29.64
N ARG A 270 1.58 11.70 -30.04
CA ARG A 270 1.99 13.08 -29.74
C ARG A 270 2.15 13.30 -28.22
N GLY A 271 3.38 13.63 -27.81
CA GLY A 271 3.74 13.84 -26.39
C GLY A 271 4.32 12.60 -25.69
N GLY A 272 4.58 11.50 -26.41
CA GLY A 272 5.29 10.33 -25.90
C GLY A 272 4.60 9.67 -24.70
N ILE A 273 5.38 9.03 -23.81
CA ILE A 273 4.86 8.43 -22.56
C ILE A 273 4.18 9.48 -21.69
N ALA A 274 4.67 10.72 -21.69
CA ALA A 274 4.12 11.82 -20.91
C ALA A 274 2.66 12.15 -21.27
N SER A 275 2.22 11.84 -22.49
CA SER A 275 0.81 11.96 -22.92
C SER A 275 -0.11 10.86 -22.36
N ILE A 276 0.48 9.74 -21.90
CA ILE A 276 -0.21 8.57 -21.35
C ILE A 276 -0.13 8.55 -19.83
N VAL A 277 0.99 9.00 -19.26
CA VAL A 277 1.29 8.96 -17.83
C VAL A 277 2.32 10.05 -17.45
N SER A 278 2.04 10.81 -16.40
CA SER A 278 2.87 11.95 -15.98
C SER A 278 4.34 11.58 -15.66
N PRO A 279 5.32 12.48 -15.91
CA PRO A 279 6.75 12.30 -15.57
C PRO A 279 7.07 12.15 -14.09
N VAL A 280 6.16 12.50 -13.19
CA VAL A 280 6.38 12.32 -11.75
C VAL A 280 6.15 10.89 -11.25
N HIS A 281 5.70 9.97 -12.11
CA HIS A 281 5.42 8.58 -11.73
C HIS A 281 6.63 7.67 -11.92
N ASN A 282 6.79 6.68 -11.03
CA ASN A 282 7.88 5.71 -11.10
C ASN A 282 7.77 4.75 -12.31
N ALA A 283 8.89 4.09 -12.66
CA ALA A 283 8.97 3.22 -13.84
C ALA A 283 7.93 2.09 -13.85
N GLU A 284 7.64 1.47 -12.70
CA GLU A 284 6.65 0.39 -12.57
C GLU A 284 5.22 0.85 -12.88
N TYR A 285 4.80 2.01 -12.36
CA TYR A 285 3.47 2.56 -12.64
C TYR A 285 3.34 2.99 -14.10
N ARG A 286 4.42 3.50 -14.68
CA ARG A 286 4.46 3.87 -16.10
C ARG A 286 4.35 2.64 -16.98
N ALA A 287 5.12 1.57 -16.71
CA ALA A 287 5.03 0.29 -17.41
C ALA A 287 3.60 -0.29 -17.34
N PHE A 288 2.95 -0.25 -16.18
CA PHE A 288 1.55 -0.64 -16.02
C PHE A 288 0.60 0.17 -16.90
N LYS A 289 0.69 1.51 -16.87
CA LYS A 289 -0.18 2.40 -17.64
C LYS A 289 0.06 2.25 -19.15
N LEU A 290 1.29 1.97 -19.55
CA LEU A 290 1.68 1.65 -20.92
C LEU A 290 0.99 0.37 -21.40
N VAL A 291 1.15 -0.73 -20.67
CA VAL A 291 0.51 -2.01 -21.02
C VAL A 291 -1.01 -1.85 -21.08
N LYS A 292 -1.62 -1.12 -20.13
CA LYS A 292 -3.06 -0.83 -20.14
C LYS A 292 -3.49 0.03 -21.32
N TYR A 293 -2.65 0.97 -21.77
CA TYR A 293 -2.93 1.79 -22.94
C TYR A 293 -3.00 0.97 -24.23
N PHE A 294 -2.05 0.04 -24.43
CA PHE A 294 -2.02 -0.85 -25.61
C PHE A 294 -3.06 -1.98 -25.53
N GLU A 295 -3.36 -2.48 -24.33
CA GLU A 295 -4.43 -3.45 -24.10
C GLU A 295 -5.79 -2.90 -24.51
N ARG A 296 -6.13 -1.68 -24.07
CA ARG A 296 -7.41 -1.02 -24.43
C ARG A 296 -7.58 -0.75 -25.92
N ARG A 297 -6.48 -0.71 -26.68
CA ARG A 297 -6.46 -0.46 -28.12
C ARG A 297 -6.22 -1.72 -28.95
N ASN A 298 -6.16 -2.89 -28.30
CA ASN A 298 -5.86 -4.18 -28.92
C ASN A 298 -4.52 -4.20 -29.70
N ARG A 299 -3.52 -3.44 -29.22
CA ARG A 299 -2.19 -3.28 -29.83
C ARG A 299 -1.05 -3.88 -28.97
N LEU A 300 -1.36 -4.81 -28.06
CA LEU A 300 -0.36 -5.42 -27.17
C LEU A 300 0.77 -6.15 -27.92
N ARG A 301 0.45 -6.74 -29.09
CA ARG A 301 1.46 -7.38 -29.94
C ARG A 301 2.45 -6.37 -30.49
N ASP A 302 1.98 -5.21 -30.97
CA ASP A 302 2.84 -4.15 -31.48
C ASP A 302 3.86 -3.70 -30.42
N LEU A 303 3.41 -3.55 -29.16
CA LEU A 303 4.27 -3.22 -28.03
C LEU A 303 5.31 -4.31 -27.76
N GLN A 304 4.89 -5.58 -27.73
CA GLN A 304 5.79 -6.71 -27.54
C GLN A 304 6.84 -6.83 -28.65
N THR A 305 6.43 -6.67 -29.92
CA THR A 305 7.33 -6.74 -31.07
C THR A 305 8.37 -5.63 -31.01
N LYS A 306 7.98 -4.40 -30.70
CA LYS A 306 8.94 -3.27 -30.58
C LYS A 306 9.94 -3.45 -29.44
N ILE A 307 9.50 -4.01 -28.31
CA ILE A 307 10.39 -4.33 -27.18
C ILE A 307 11.39 -5.43 -27.59
N GLN A 308 10.93 -6.47 -28.30
CA GLN A 308 11.81 -7.53 -28.79
C GLN A 308 12.81 -7.03 -29.84
N GLU A 309 12.39 -6.15 -30.75
CA GLU A 309 13.28 -5.49 -31.73
C GLU A 309 14.36 -4.66 -31.03
N HIS A 310 14.00 -3.92 -29.99
CA HIS A 310 14.94 -3.10 -29.21
C HIS A 310 15.96 -3.96 -28.44
N ILE A 311 15.51 -5.04 -27.80
CA ILE A 311 16.40 -6.00 -27.12
C ILE A 311 17.35 -6.67 -28.12
N GLY A 312 16.90 -6.93 -29.36
CA GLY A 312 17.73 -7.49 -30.43
C GLY A 312 18.77 -6.54 -31.02
N GLN A 313 18.68 -5.23 -30.75
CA GLN A 313 19.56 -4.20 -31.30
C GLN A 313 20.62 -3.68 -30.30
N ALA A 314 20.58 -4.08 -29.03
CA ALA A 314 21.55 -3.65 -28.01
C ALA A 314 22.98 -4.20 -28.31
N PRO A 315 23.99 -3.35 -28.56
CA PRO A 315 25.33 -3.81 -28.89
C PRO A 315 26.08 -4.28 -27.63
N HIS A 316 26.71 -5.46 -27.71
CA HIS A 316 27.70 -5.92 -26.75
C HIS A 316 28.79 -4.87 -26.55
N THR A 317 28.78 -4.17 -25.41
CA THR A 317 29.87 -3.27 -25.04
C THR A 317 30.30 -3.57 -23.61
N HIS A 318 31.34 -4.39 -23.49
CA HIS A 318 32.16 -4.48 -22.29
C HIS A 318 33.61 -4.39 -22.76
N PRO A 319 34.34 -3.28 -22.52
CA PRO A 319 35.79 -3.31 -22.67
C PRO A 319 36.38 -3.95 -21.41
N ALA A 320 37.23 -4.95 -21.62
CA ALA A 320 38.03 -5.57 -20.58
C ALA A 320 39.06 -4.56 -20.03
N PRO A 321 39.38 -4.57 -18.71
CA PRO A 321 40.46 -3.75 -18.19
C PRO A 321 41.81 -4.33 -18.62
N ALA A 322 42.64 -3.48 -19.23
CA ALA A 322 44.03 -3.78 -19.53
C ALA A 322 44.81 -4.05 -18.24
N ARG A 323 45.54 -5.15 -18.21
CA ARG A 323 46.58 -5.42 -17.20
C ARG A 323 47.77 -4.52 -17.50
N HIS A 324 48.17 -3.71 -16.52
CA HIS A 324 49.46 -3.06 -16.51
C HIS A 324 50.50 -4.07 -15.99
N GLU A 325 51.42 -4.46 -16.88
CA GLU A 325 52.84 -4.66 -16.54
C GLU A 325 53.58 -3.34 -16.78
#